data_AF-A0A9E0MJQ5-F1
#
_entry.id   AF-A0A9E0MJQ5-F1
#
_cell.length_a   1.000
_cell.length_b   1.000
_cell.length_c   1.000
_cell.angle_alpha   90.00
_cell.angle_beta   90.00
_cell.angle_gamma   90.00
#
_symmetry.space_group_name_H-M   'P 1'
#
loop_
_entity.id
_entity.type
_entity.pdbx_description
1 polymer ?
#
loop_
_entity_poly.entity_id
_entity_poly.type
_entity_poly.pdbx_seq_one_letter_code
_entity_poly.pdbx_strand_id
1 'polypeptide(L)'
;MAFDLDNFRNAIAKRGFKRVDPLLHPCPKCKALQGVEKWVLSGRSGGRDIDLCVRCGAASSWRRRPPSEDREQDTDFNPETFLK
;
A
#
# COMPACT_ATOMS: atom_id res chain seq x y z
N MET A 1 19.40 -5.96 2.53
CA MET A 1 18.76 -5.51 3.77
C MET A 1 17.34 -6.04 3.75
N ALA A 2 16.87 -6.66 4.83
CA ALA A 2 15.47 -7.08 4.90
C ALA A 2 14.58 -5.83 4.87
N PHE A 3 13.54 -5.83 4.04
CA PHE A 3 12.60 -4.72 3.97
C PHE A 3 11.96 -4.47 5.35
N ASP A 4 12.19 -3.29 5.93
CA ASP A 4 11.70 -2.96 7.27
C ASP A 4 10.22 -2.56 7.22
N LEU A 5 9.38 -3.56 7.46
CA LEU A 5 7.92 -3.45 7.39
C LEU A 5 7.35 -2.41 8.34
N ASP A 6 7.83 -2.38 9.59
CA ASP A 6 7.29 -1.48 10.60
C ASP A 6 7.69 -0.04 10.33
N ASN A 7 8.91 0.22 9.86
CA ASN A 7 9.30 1.54 9.40
C ASN A 7 8.44 1.99 8.22
N PHE A 8 8.20 1.10 7.24
CA PHE A 8 7.36 1.45 6.08
C PHE A 8 5.93 1.78 6.50
N ARG A 9 5.31 0.95 7.34
CA ARG A 9 3.95 1.17 7.90
C ARG A 9 3.86 2.49 8.65
N ASN A 10 4.82 2.78 9.52
CA ASN A 10 4.86 4.02 10.27
C ASN A 10 5.02 5.24 9.35
N ALA A 11 5.83 5.13 8.30
CA ALA A 11 6.05 6.23 7.37
C ALA A 11 4.83 6.52 6.49
N ILE A 12 4.15 5.50 5.95
CA ILE A 12 2.91 5.74 5.18
C ILE A 12 1.80 6.29 6.08
N ALA A 13 1.68 5.83 7.33
CA ALA A 13 0.73 6.38 8.29
C ALA A 13 1.00 7.87 8.57
N LYS A 14 2.28 8.25 8.78
CA LYS A 14 2.69 9.66 8.94
C LYS A 14 2.39 10.52 7.71
N ARG A 15 2.44 9.94 6.51
CA ARG A 15 2.06 10.60 5.25
C ARG A 15 0.53 10.70 5.05
N GLY A 16 -0.27 10.23 6.01
CA GLY A 16 -1.73 10.36 6.01
C GLY A 16 -2.48 9.16 5.42
N PHE A 17 -1.79 8.07 5.07
CA PHE A 17 -2.46 6.84 4.68
C PHE A 17 -3.20 6.25 5.88
N LYS A 18 -4.45 5.85 5.66
CA LYS A 18 -5.28 5.19 6.66
C LYS A 18 -5.46 3.73 6.29
N ARG A 19 -5.33 2.83 7.26
CA ARG A 19 -5.74 1.44 7.07
C ARG A 19 -7.25 1.39 6.99
N VAL A 20 -7.78 0.90 5.87
CA VAL A 20 -9.24 0.90 5.61
C VAL A 20 -9.90 -0.43 5.92
N ASP A 21 -9.11 -1.50 6.05
CA ASP A 21 -9.60 -2.84 6.33
C ASP A 21 -8.87 -3.42 7.56
N PRO A 22 -9.60 -3.83 8.62
CA PRO A 22 -8.99 -4.50 9.77
C PRO A 22 -8.59 -5.95 9.47
N LEU A 23 -9.15 -6.57 8.44
CA LEU A 23 -8.83 -7.94 8.04
C LEU A 23 -7.65 -7.96 7.07
N LEU A 24 -6.81 -8.99 7.23
CA LEU A 24 -5.70 -9.24 6.32
C LEU A 24 -6.18 -10.03 5.11
N HIS A 25 -5.81 -9.54 3.92
CA HIS A 25 -6.15 -10.16 2.64
C HIS A 25 -5.08 -11.18 2.20
N PRO A 26 -5.41 -12.11 1.30
CA PRO A 26 -4.46 -13.04 0.75
C PRO A 26 -3.40 -12.32 -0.10
N CYS A 27 -2.13 -12.72 0.03
CA CYS A 27 -1.04 -12.17 -0.74
C CYS A 27 -0.85 -12.95 -2.07
N PRO A 28 -0.88 -12.30 -3.24
CA PRO A 28 -0.65 -12.98 -4.50
C PRO A 28 0.80 -13.47 -4.67
N LYS A 29 1.76 -12.84 -3.97
CA LYS A 29 3.19 -13.17 -4.09
C LYS A 29 3.61 -14.38 -3.24
N CYS A 30 3.31 -14.35 -1.95
CA CYS A 30 3.70 -15.42 -1.01
C CYS A 30 2.58 -16.42 -0.70
N LYS A 31 1.37 -16.22 -1.25
CA LYS A 31 0.18 -17.07 -1.05
C LYS A 31 -0.29 -17.18 0.41
N ALA A 32 0.23 -16.34 1.30
CA ALA A 32 -0.29 -16.26 2.67
C ALA A 32 -1.74 -15.78 2.63
N LEU A 33 -2.66 -16.54 3.23
CA LEU A 33 -4.10 -16.23 3.24
C LEU A 33 -4.44 -14.97 4.04
N GLN A 34 -3.62 -14.63 5.02
CA GLN A 34 -3.74 -13.44 5.87
C GLN A 34 -2.40 -12.72 5.91
N GLY A 35 -2.14 -11.92 4.88
CA GLY A 35 -0.84 -11.29 4.73
C GLY A 35 -0.89 -9.82 4.32
N VAL A 36 -1.97 -9.33 3.73
CA VAL A 36 -2.01 -8.00 3.08
C VAL A 36 -2.86 -7.03 3.88
N GLU A 37 -2.26 -5.92 4.30
CA GLU A 37 -2.95 -4.74 4.81
C GLU A 37 -3.28 -3.77 3.66
N LYS A 38 -4.46 -3.17 3.71
CA LYS A 38 -4.91 -2.17 2.73
C LYS A 38 -4.87 -0.78 3.31
N TRP A 39 -4.13 0.11 2.67
CA TRP A 39 -3.91 1.49 3.07
C TRP A 39 -4.40 2.44 2.00
N VAL A 40 -5.11 3.50 2.39
CA VAL A 40 -5.69 4.48 1.45
C VAL A 40 -5.33 5.88 1.90
N LEU A 41 -4.88 6.69 0.95
CA LEU A 41 -4.71 8.12 1.07
C LEU A 41 -5.75 8.79 0.16
N SER A 42 -6.62 9.61 0.73
CA SER A 42 -7.61 10.38 -0.01
C SER A 42 -7.29 11.87 0.09
N GLY A 43 -7.21 12.58 -1.04
CA GLY A 43 -6.93 14.01 -1.09
C GLY A 43 -7.68 14.72 -2.23
N ARG A 44 -7.70 16.06 -2.19
CA ARG A 44 -8.38 16.89 -3.21
C ARG A 44 -7.80 16.71 -4.62
N SER A 45 -6.51 16.38 -4.74
CA SER A 45 -5.79 16.17 -6.00
C SER A 45 -5.84 14.72 -6.50
N GLY A 46 -6.60 13.84 -5.84
CA GLY A 46 -6.60 12.40 -6.10
C GLY A 46 -6.22 11.59 -4.87
N GLY A 47 -6.27 10.27 -5.04
CA GLY A 47 -5.98 9.31 -3.98
C GLY A 47 -4.88 8.33 -4.36
N ARG A 48 -4.38 7.60 -3.37
CA ARG A 48 -3.48 6.47 -3.57
C ARG A 48 -3.84 5.35 -2.62
N ASP A 49 -3.89 4.14 -3.14
CA ASP A 49 -4.03 2.93 -2.35
C ASP A 49 -2.71 2.19 -2.32
N ILE A 50 -2.38 1.57 -1.19
CA ILE A 50 -1.21 0.72 -1.03
C ILE A 50 -1.67 -0.59 -0.38
N ASP A 51 -1.39 -1.70 -1.05
CA ASP A 51 -1.52 -3.02 -0.47
C ASP A 51 -0.13 -3.46 -0.01
N LEU A 52 0.00 -3.78 1.28
CA LEU A 52 1.28 -4.15 1.90
C LEU A 52 1.19 -5.53 2.51
N CYS A 53 2.04 -6.45 2.06
CA CYS A 53 2.15 -7.76 2.65
C CYS A 53 3.09 -7.77 3.87
N VAL A 54 2.53 -7.91 5.07
CA VAL A 54 3.28 -7.99 6.34
C VAL A 54 4.03 -9.32 6.55
N ARG A 55 3.92 -10.26 5.61
CA ARG A 55 4.62 -11.57 5.68
C ARG A 55 5.86 -11.62 4.79
N CYS A 56 5.79 -11.04 3.59
CA CYS A 56 6.87 -11.11 2.60
C CYS A 56 7.40 -9.75 2.14
N GLY A 57 6.84 -8.64 2.63
CA GLY A 57 7.26 -7.29 2.23
C GLY A 57 6.83 -6.87 0.83
N ALA A 58 6.07 -7.69 0.10
CA ALA A 58 5.50 -7.30 -1.18
C ALA A 58 4.56 -6.11 -0.99
N ALA A 59 4.71 -5.08 -1.80
CA ALA A 59 3.82 -3.93 -1.77
C ALA A 59 3.42 -3.54 -3.19
N SER A 60 2.16 -3.14 -3.34
CA SER A 60 1.60 -2.65 -4.60
C SER A 60 0.92 -1.31 -4.34
N SER A 61 0.94 -0.41 -5.32
CA SER A 61 0.30 0.90 -5.22
C SER A 61 -0.68 1.09 -6.37
N TRP A 62 -1.77 1.79 -6.11
CA TRP A 62 -2.74 2.22 -7.12
C TRP A 62 -2.97 3.71 -6.98
N ARG A 63 -3.02 4.43 -8.09
CA ARG A 63 -3.36 5.85 -8.14
C ARG A 63 -4.84 6.00 -8.49
N ARG A 64 -5.53 6.91 -7.80
CA ARG A 64 -6.88 7.35 -8.12
C ARG A 64 -6.82 8.76 -8.68
N ARG A 65 -7.23 8.95 -9.94
CA ARG A 65 -7.26 10.27 -10.58
C ARG A 65 -8.68 10.82 -10.56
N PRO A 66 -8.95 12.00 -9.98
CA PRO A 66 -10.25 12.66 -10.15
C PRO A 66 -10.49 13.02 -11.62
N PRO A 67 -11.73 13.04 -12.12
CA PRO A 67 -13.00 12.73 -11.44
C PRO A 67 -13.40 11.24 -11.47
N SER A 68 -12.58 10.36 -12.05
CA SER A 68 -12.87 8.93 -12.13
C SER A 68 -12.55 8.21 -10.83
N GLU A 69 -13.39 7.24 -10.44
CA GLU A 69 -13.10 6.31 -9.34
C GLU A 69 -12.14 5.20 -9.75
N ASP A 70 -11.72 5.18 -11.02
CA ASP A 70 -10.78 4.22 -11.58
C ASP A 70 -9.44 4.25 -10.84
N ARG A 71 -8.97 3.04 -10.51
CA ARG A 71 -7.68 2.80 -9.88
C ARG A 71 -6.73 2.26 -10.92
N GLU A 72 -5.68 3.01 -11.23
CA GLU A 72 -4.59 2.55 -12.09
C GLU A 72 -3.48 1.99 -11.23
N GLN A 73 -3.05 0.75 -11.49
CA GLN A 73 -1.91 0.17 -10.77
C GLN A 73 -0.61 0.89 -11.17
N ASP A 74 0.16 1.28 -10.18
CA ASP A 74 1.48 1.90 -10.32
C ASP A 74 2.53 0.78 -10.46
N THR A 75 2.81 0.35 -11.70
CA THR A 75 3.70 -0.78 -12.00
C THR A 75 5.15 -0.54 -11.60
N ASP A 76 5.56 0.73 -11.55
CA ASP A 76 6.92 1.16 -11.17
C ASP A 76 7.05 1.42 -9.66
N PHE A 77 6.04 1.06 -8.87
CA PHE A 77 6.06 1.27 -7.43
C PHE A 77 7.15 0.42 -6.75
N ASN A 78 8.10 1.10 -6.13
CA ASN A 78 9.10 0.49 -5.28
C ASN A 78 8.96 0.99 -3.83
N PRO A 79 8.60 0.12 -2.87
CA PRO A 79 8.38 0.54 -1.50
C PRO A 79 9.66 1.03 -0.78
N GLU A 80 10.86 0.58 -1.20
CA GLU A 80 12.13 0.99 -0.60
C GLU A 80 12.51 2.45 -0.95
N THR A 81 12.14 2.90 -2.14
CA THR A 81 12.42 4.27 -2.61
C THR A 81 11.24 5.19 -2.41
N PHE A 82 10.02 4.66 -2.28
CA PHE A 82 8.80 5.46 -2.11
C PHE A 82 8.88 6.42 -0.92
N LEU A 83 9.58 6.03 0.15
CA LEU A 83 9.66 6.80 1.39
C LEU A 83 10.85 7.76 1.48
N LYS A 84 11.80 7.68 0.54
CA LYS A 84 12.88 8.66 0.41
C LYS A 84 12.33 9.98 -0.13
#